data_AF-A0A2A4TL46-F1
#
_entry.id   AF-A0A2A4TL46-F1
#
_cell.length_a   1.000
_cell.length_b   1.000
_cell.length_c   1.000
_cell.angle_alpha   90.00
_cell.angle_beta   90.00
_cell.angle_gamma   90.00
#
_symmetry.space_group_name_H-M   'P 1'
#
loop_
_entity.id
_entity.type
_entity.pdbx_description
1 polymer ?
#
loop_
_entity_poly.entity_id
_entity_poly.type
_entity_poly.pdbx_seq_one_letter_code
_entity_poly.pdbx_strand_id
1 'polypeptide(L)'
;MKNFLTPGLILCLTLNVVACDLLPLETAAQQTCQEIAISRLKHPKSYDFVSVSEKIVEDNQKEVYLNFNAWNDFKVPFLHSISCRYQDTGENSEGELLAIKWNGRPIRQHELDDIRDSLK
;
A
#
# COMPACT_ATOMS: atom_id res chain seq x y z
N MET A 1 -0.92 65.02 27.52
CA MET A 1 0.12 64.25 28.23
C MET A 1 -0.05 62.77 27.90
N LYS A 2 1.01 62.15 27.39
CA LYS A 2 1.43 60.73 27.52
C LYS A 2 0.38 59.61 27.38
N ASN A 3 0.51 58.91 26.25
CA ASN A 3 0.40 57.47 26.01
C ASN A 3 0.33 56.58 27.26
N PHE A 4 -0.54 55.57 27.24
CA PHE A 4 -0.22 54.26 27.79
C PHE A 4 -0.77 53.15 26.89
N LEU A 5 0.16 52.50 26.20
CA LEU A 5 -0.06 51.24 25.49
C LEU A 5 -0.42 50.15 26.49
N THR A 6 -1.39 49.31 26.15
CA THR A 6 -1.45 47.93 26.62
C THR A 6 -1.54 47.02 25.40
N PRO A 7 -0.48 46.25 25.09
CA PRO A 7 -0.59 45.23 24.06
C PRO A 7 -1.35 44.05 24.67
N GLY A 8 -2.57 43.83 24.19
CA GLY A 8 -3.30 42.61 24.42
C GLY A 8 -2.47 41.44 23.90
N LEU A 9 -2.04 40.59 24.82
CA LEU A 9 -1.23 39.41 24.61
C LEU A 9 -2.02 38.42 23.74
N ILE A 10 -1.82 38.49 22.41
CA ILE A 10 -2.31 37.49 21.48
C ILE A 10 -1.51 36.23 21.74
N LEU A 11 -2.05 35.38 22.61
CA LEU A 11 -1.64 34.01 22.80
C LEU A 11 -1.96 33.26 21.50
N CYS A 12 -1.07 33.34 20.52
CA CYS A 12 -1.06 32.44 19.36
C CYS A 12 -0.84 31.03 19.89
N LEU A 13 -1.95 30.33 20.14
CA LEU A 13 -2.00 28.88 20.21
C LEU A 13 -1.47 28.37 18.86
N THR A 14 -0.17 28.10 18.82
CA THR A 14 0.41 27.26 17.78
C THR A 14 -0.19 25.88 17.98
N LEU A 15 -1.31 25.65 17.29
CA LEU A 15 -1.73 24.33 16.88
C LEU A 15 -0.54 23.73 16.15
N ASN A 16 0.28 23.01 16.90
CA ASN A 16 1.15 21.97 16.37
C ASN A 16 0.19 20.94 15.78
N VAL A 17 -0.29 21.22 14.57
CA VAL A 17 -0.72 20.17 13.67
C VAL A 17 0.57 19.44 13.38
N VAL A 18 0.88 18.48 14.25
CA VAL A 18 1.70 17.35 13.88
C VAL A 18 0.98 16.85 12.64
N ALA A 19 1.55 17.15 11.46
CA ALA A 19 1.25 16.42 10.26
C ALA A 19 1.71 15.00 10.58
N CYS A 20 0.82 14.28 11.27
CA CYS A 20 0.86 12.85 11.33
C CYS A 20 0.82 12.49 9.86
N ASP A 21 1.94 11.98 9.34
CA ASP A 21 1.94 11.16 8.14
C ASP A 21 0.91 10.06 8.40
N LEU A 22 -0.36 10.37 8.10
CA LEU A 22 -1.40 9.39 7.94
C LEU A 22 -0.94 8.61 6.73
N LEU A 23 -0.14 7.57 6.99
CA LEU A 23 0.06 6.47 6.06
C LEU A 23 -1.32 6.21 5.45
N PRO A 24 -1.45 6.30 4.12
CA PRO A 24 -2.75 6.22 3.47
C PRO A 24 -3.41 4.94 3.96
N LEU A 25 -4.66 5.04 4.45
CA LEU A 25 -5.40 3.90 4.99
C LEU A 25 -5.25 2.70 4.05
N GLU A 26 -4.44 1.72 4.46
CA GLU A 26 -4.23 0.50 3.69
C GLU A 26 -5.54 -0.31 3.73
N THR A 27 -6.19 -0.48 2.58
CA THR A 27 -7.34 -1.40 2.50
C THR A 27 -6.85 -2.84 2.77
N ALA A 28 -7.73 -3.73 3.26
CA ALA A 28 -7.36 -5.13 3.45
C ALA A 28 -6.75 -5.75 2.18
N ALA A 29 -7.28 -5.40 1.00
CA ALA A 29 -6.75 -5.84 -0.29
C ALA A 29 -5.33 -5.32 -0.60
N GLN A 30 -5.00 -4.10 -0.16
CA GLN A 30 -3.66 -3.54 -0.27
C GLN A 30 -2.68 -4.28 0.65
N GLN A 31 -3.08 -4.54 1.89
CA GLN A 31 -2.27 -5.29 2.85
C GLN A 31 -2.00 -6.71 2.35
N THR A 32 -3.03 -7.44 1.93
CA THR A 32 -2.88 -8.78 1.36
C THR A 32 -1.98 -8.77 0.12
N CYS A 33 -2.13 -7.77 -0.77
CA CYS A 33 -1.27 -7.67 -1.96
C CYS A 33 0.20 -7.38 -1.60
N GLN A 34 0.43 -6.57 -0.56
CA GLN A 34 1.76 -6.29 -0.04
C GLN A 34 2.41 -7.52 0.60
N GLU A 35 1.67 -8.29 1.39
CA GLU A 35 2.16 -9.54 1.98
C GLU A 35 2.53 -10.58 0.91
N ILE A 36 1.71 -10.69 -0.14
CA ILE A 36 2.04 -11.50 -1.32
C ILE A 36 3.33 -10.98 -1.97
N ALA A 37 3.49 -9.65 -2.07
CA ALA A 37 4.69 -9.06 -2.66
C ALA A 37 5.96 -9.42 -1.88
N ILE A 38 5.91 -9.25 -0.56
CA ILE A 38 7.01 -9.49 0.36
C ILE A 38 7.38 -10.98 0.40
N SER A 39 6.38 -11.88 0.44
CA SER A 39 6.61 -13.32 0.50
C SER A 39 7.25 -13.89 -0.77
N ARG A 40 7.01 -13.28 -1.94
CA ARG A 40 7.66 -13.67 -3.20
C ARG A 40 9.10 -13.17 -3.34
N LEU A 41 9.55 -12.25 -2.49
CA LEU A 41 10.93 -11.77 -2.53
C LEU A 41 11.90 -12.80 -1.94
N LYS A 42 13.01 -13.02 -2.64
CA LYS A 42 14.14 -13.78 -2.09
C LYS A 42 14.72 -13.13 -0.84
N HIS A 43 14.66 -11.80 -0.75
CA HIS A 43 15.13 -11.01 0.39
C HIS A 43 13.98 -10.13 0.92
N PRO A 44 13.04 -10.66 1.72
CA PRO A 44 11.85 -9.91 2.17
C PRO A 44 12.18 -8.60 2.89
N LYS A 45 13.26 -8.58 3.67
CA LYS A 45 13.74 -7.38 4.41
C LYS A 45 14.22 -6.24 3.51
N SER A 46 14.38 -6.48 2.21
CA SER A 46 14.77 -5.45 1.25
C SER A 46 13.59 -4.71 0.61
N TYR A 47 12.36 -5.12 0.92
CA TYR A 47 11.16 -4.45 0.47
C TYR A 47 11.16 -3.00 0.92
N ASP A 48 11.01 -2.11 -0.05
CA ASP A 48 10.96 -0.66 0.14
C ASP A 48 9.81 -0.10 -0.69
N PHE A 49 8.74 0.31 -0.01
CA PHE A 49 7.51 0.75 -0.64
C PHE A 49 7.72 2.02 -1.46
N VAL A 50 7.18 2.07 -2.69
CA VAL A 50 7.24 3.25 -3.56
C VAL A 50 5.86 3.86 -3.76
N SER A 51 4.88 3.07 -4.20
CA SER A 51 3.52 3.58 -4.43
C SER A 51 2.47 2.48 -4.47
N VAL A 52 1.23 2.88 -4.18
CA VAL A 52 0.03 2.07 -4.33
C VAL A 52 -1.00 2.82 -5.17
N SER A 53 -1.73 2.10 -6.01
CA SER A 53 -2.99 2.58 -6.56
C SER A 53 -4.01 1.46 -6.60
N GLU A 54 -5.27 1.82 -6.42
CA GLU A 54 -6.40 0.89 -6.47
C GLU A 54 -7.38 1.40 -7.52
N LYS A 55 -7.90 0.50 -8.36
CA LYS A 55 -8.90 0.85 -9.36
C LYS A 55 -9.94 -0.25 -9.49
N ILE A 56 -11.17 0.15 -9.81
CA ILE A 56 -12.24 -0.77 -10.20
C ILE A 56 -12.03 -1.10 -11.68
N VAL A 57 -11.98 -2.38 -12.04
CA VAL A 57 -11.67 -2.83 -13.41
C VAL A 57 -12.91 -3.33 -14.14
N GLU A 58 -13.78 -4.03 -13.42
CA GLU A 58 -15.06 -4.56 -13.88
C GLU A 58 -16.09 -4.41 -12.74
N ASP A 59 -17.38 -4.59 -13.01
CA ASP A 59 -18.41 -4.58 -11.98
C ASP A 59 -18.04 -5.59 -10.89
N ASN A 60 -17.86 -5.09 -9.66
CA ASN A 60 -17.41 -5.85 -8.48
C ASN A 60 -15.99 -6.44 -8.57
N GLN A 61 -15.08 -5.90 -9.39
CA GLN A 61 -13.66 -6.28 -9.34
C GLN A 61 -12.77 -5.09 -9.10
N LYS A 62 -11.88 -5.22 -8.11
CA LYS A 62 -10.84 -4.24 -7.80
C LYS A 62 -9.47 -4.79 -8.17
N GLU A 63 -8.59 -3.93 -8.67
CA GLU A 63 -7.19 -4.26 -8.91
C GLU A 63 -6.31 -3.28 -8.15
N VAL A 64 -5.52 -3.84 -7.23
CA VAL A 64 -4.48 -3.14 -6.48
C VAL A 64 -3.18 -3.26 -7.27
N TYR A 65 -2.48 -2.15 -7.43
CA TYR A 65 -1.16 -2.05 -8.02
C TYR A 65 -0.18 -1.51 -6.99
N LEU A 66 0.89 -2.24 -6.74
CA LEU A 66 1.99 -1.81 -5.88
C LEU A 66 3.28 -1.71 -6.68
N ASN A 67 4.03 -0.64 -6.46
CA ASN A 67 5.41 -0.51 -6.88
C ASN A 67 6.29 -0.43 -5.63
N PHE A 68 7.42 -1.12 -5.67
CA PHE A 68 8.37 -1.18 -4.56
C PHE A 68 9.76 -1.49 -5.08
N ASN A 69 10.80 -1.06 -4.36
CA ASN A 69 12.16 -1.51 -4.60
C ASN A 69 12.42 -2.79 -3.79
N ALA A 70 13.24 -3.68 -4.33
CA ALA A 70 13.82 -4.77 -3.57
C ALA A 70 15.24 -5.09 -4.06
N TRP A 71 16.04 -5.71 -3.20
CA TRP A 71 17.41 -6.07 -3.54
C TRP A 71 17.46 -7.37 -4.34
N ASN A 72 18.33 -7.37 -5.33
CA ASN A 72 18.84 -8.61 -5.91
C ASN A 72 19.89 -9.27 -4.98
N ASP A 73 20.48 -10.38 -5.44
CA ASP A 73 21.52 -11.11 -4.69
C ASP A 73 22.79 -10.30 -4.41
N PHE A 74 23.01 -9.20 -5.14
CA PHE A 74 24.14 -8.30 -4.97
C PHE A 74 23.81 -7.06 -4.14
N LYS A 75 22.64 -7.04 -3.47
CA LYS A 75 22.14 -5.90 -2.68
C LYS A 75 21.95 -4.61 -3.48
N VAL A 76 21.72 -4.74 -4.78
CA VAL A 76 21.39 -3.61 -5.65
C VAL A 76 19.86 -3.51 -5.71
N PRO A 77 19.25 -2.35 -5.42
CA PRO A 77 17.81 -2.17 -5.51
C PRO A 77 17.36 -2.17 -6.97
N PHE A 78 16.28 -2.90 -7.24
CA PHE A 78 15.56 -2.89 -8.51
C PHE A 78 14.08 -2.59 -8.26
N LEU A 79 13.49 -1.83 -9.17
CA LEU A 79 12.07 -1.55 -9.14
C LEU A 79 11.28 -2.79 -9.54
N HIS A 80 10.33 -3.16 -8.69
CA HIS A 80 9.37 -4.21 -8.91
C HIS A 80 7.96 -3.65 -8.91
N SER A 81 7.05 -4.38 -9.55
CA SER A 81 5.63 -4.13 -9.47
C SER A 81 4.85 -5.43 -9.30
N ILE A 82 3.78 -5.35 -8.54
CA ILE A 82 2.77 -6.40 -8.45
C ILE A 82 1.40 -5.79 -8.69
N SER A 83 0.53 -6.52 -9.37
CA SER A 83 -0.90 -6.23 -9.34
C SER A 83 -1.68 -7.43 -8.84
N CYS A 84 -2.62 -7.19 -7.92
CA CYS A 84 -3.51 -8.19 -7.36
C CYS A 84 -4.95 -7.80 -7.70
N ARG A 85 -5.67 -8.70 -8.38
CA ARG A 85 -7.08 -8.51 -8.72
C ARG A 85 -7.94 -9.31 -7.76
N TYR A 86 -8.96 -8.67 -7.22
CA TYR A 86 -9.89 -9.26 -6.26
C TYR A 86 -11.32 -9.15 -6.77
N GLN A 87 -12.12 -10.18 -6.48
CA GLN A 87 -13.57 -10.14 -6.56
C GLN A 87 -14.09 -9.46 -5.29
N ASP A 88 -14.73 -8.31 -5.44
CA ASP A 88 -15.39 -7.63 -4.34
C ASP A 88 -16.57 -8.47 -3.83
N THR A 89 -16.59 -8.74 -2.53
CA THR A 89 -17.67 -9.45 -1.84
C THR A 89 -18.47 -8.55 -0.90
N GLY A 90 -18.16 -7.24 -0.86
CA GLY A 90 -18.84 -6.23 -0.03
C GLY A 90 -17.87 -5.36 0.79
N GLU A 91 -18.39 -4.23 1.30
CA GLU A 91 -17.64 -3.21 2.04
C GLU A 91 -16.80 -3.82 3.18
N ASN A 92 -15.47 -3.69 3.07
CA ASN A 92 -14.43 -4.14 4.01
C ASN A 92 -13.93 -5.59 3.88
N SER A 93 -14.32 -6.32 2.84
CA SER A 93 -13.69 -7.61 2.54
C SER A 93 -12.42 -7.46 1.68
N GLU A 94 -11.39 -8.25 1.98
CA GLU A 94 -10.23 -8.41 1.08
C GLU A 94 -10.67 -8.87 -0.32
N GLY A 95 -11.78 -9.62 -0.38
CA GLY A 95 -12.34 -10.16 -1.62
C GLY A 95 -11.59 -11.41 -2.04
N GLU A 96 -12.18 -12.21 -2.92
CA GLU A 96 -11.48 -13.40 -3.43
C GLU A 96 -10.36 -12.98 -4.38
N LEU A 97 -9.12 -13.39 -4.10
CA LEU A 97 -7.99 -13.13 -4.99
C LEU A 97 -8.18 -13.87 -6.32
N LEU A 98 -8.41 -13.14 -7.41
CA LEU A 98 -8.68 -13.68 -8.75
C LEU A 98 -7.43 -13.89 -9.59
N ALA A 99 -6.47 -12.96 -9.51
CA ALA A 99 -5.27 -12.99 -10.33
C ALA A 99 -4.14 -12.16 -9.73
N ILE A 100 -2.90 -12.54 -10.03
CA ILE A 100 -1.70 -11.75 -9.73
C ILE A 100 -0.88 -11.56 -11.01
N LYS A 101 -0.34 -10.34 -11.19
CA LYS A 101 0.73 -10.07 -12.16
C LYS A 101 1.98 -9.61 -11.42
N TRP A 102 3.12 -10.23 -11.72
CA TRP A 102 4.44 -9.85 -11.21
C TRP A 102 5.26 -9.20 -12.33
N ASN A 103 5.67 -7.95 -12.16
CA ASN A 103 6.35 -7.13 -13.16
C ASN A 103 5.62 -7.16 -14.52
N GLY A 104 4.29 -7.04 -14.48
CA GLY A 104 3.41 -7.08 -15.64
C GLY A 104 3.12 -8.47 -16.22
N ARG A 105 3.73 -9.54 -15.70
CA ARG A 105 3.53 -10.93 -16.16
C ARG A 105 2.56 -11.68 -15.23
N PRO A 106 1.49 -12.30 -15.74
CA PRO A 106 0.65 -13.17 -14.92
C PRO A 106 1.45 -14.30 -14.29
N ILE A 107 1.19 -14.61 -13.03
CA ILE A 107 1.76 -15.81 -12.38
C ILE A 107 1.03 -17.06 -12.89
N ARG A 108 1.63 -18.25 -12.69
CA ARG A 108 1.01 -19.50 -13.11
C ARG A 108 -0.16 -19.87 -12.21
N GLN A 109 -1.12 -20.63 -12.74
CA GLN A 109 -2.33 -21.00 -12.00
C GLN A 109 -2.04 -21.74 -10.69
N HIS A 110 -1.14 -22.74 -10.72
CA HIS A 110 -0.77 -23.46 -9.49
C HIS A 110 -0.12 -22.54 -8.44
N GLU A 111 0.71 -21.57 -8.84
CA GLU A 111 1.28 -20.60 -7.90
C GLU A 111 0.19 -19.72 -7.28
N LEU A 112 -0.83 -19.36 -8.06
CA LEU A 112 -1.96 -18.59 -7.58
C LEU A 112 -2.80 -19.40 -6.58
N ASP A 113 -3.04 -20.68 -6.87
CA ASP A 113 -3.77 -21.57 -6.00
C ASP A 113 -3.03 -21.82 -4.67
N ASP A 114 -1.70 -22.02 -4.72
CA ASP A 114 -0.85 -22.12 -3.53
C ASP A 114 -0.93 -20.85 -2.66
N ILE A 115 -0.92 -19.67 -3.28
CA ILE A 115 -1.07 -18.39 -2.58
C ILE A 115 -2.45 -18.29 -1.92
N ARG A 116 -3.53 -18.63 -2.64
CA ARG A 116 -4.89 -18.62 -2.08
C ARG A 116 -5.05 -19.54 -0.88
N ASP A 117 -4.44 -20.73 -0.94
CA ASP A 117 -4.48 -21.68 0.17
C ASP A 117 -3.68 -21.20 1.37
N SER A 118 -2.61 -20.41 1.17
CA SER A 118 -1.85 -19.78 2.27
C SER A 118 -2.57 -18.61 2.95
N LEU A 119 -3.62 -18.05 2.33
CA LEU A 119 -4.40 -16.94 2.85
C LEU A 119 -5.62 -17.38 3.68
N LYS A 120 -5.96 -18.68 3.69
CA LYS A 120 -7.07 -19.26 4.46
C LYS A 120 -6.64 -19.62 5.89
#